data_AF-A0A9D9SBU8-F1
#
_entry.id   AF-A0A9D9SBU8-F1
#
_cell.length_a   1.000
_cell.length_b   1.000
_cell.length_c   1.000
_cell.angle_alpha   90.00
_cell.angle_beta   90.00
_cell.angle_gamma   90.00
#
_symmetry.space_group_name_H-M   'P 1'
#
loop_
_entity.id
_entity.type
_entity.pdbx_description
1 polymer ?
#
loop_
_entity_poly.entity_id
_entity_poly.type
_entity_poly.pdbx_seq_one_letter_code
_entity_poly.pdbx_strand_id
1 'polypeptide(L)'
;MSNEDAIRTTLGDEWIPAIYENKVRTQRTRSYKLEVPARENIADINYTLLGIELKVGKRRFACPDLAAARYMRVFARLGCGDFAVPYDITRISTIADEMETSWHKMLLLIDAATAGLSQAAATRFRNTVLRVVRSEIAEIGPGAAMPEFNRETRQRPV
;
A
#
# COMPACT_ATOMS: atom_id res chain seq x y z
N MET A 1 -10.47 18.54 -16.06
CA MET A 1 -9.69 17.37 -15.64
C MET A 1 -8.63 17.91 -14.69
N SER A 2 -8.65 17.55 -13.40
CA SER A 2 -7.60 18.03 -12.49
C SER A 2 -6.29 17.30 -12.81
N ASN A 3 -5.14 17.89 -12.43
CA ASN A 3 -3.84 17.29 -12.74
C ASN A 3 -3.62 15.94 -12.04
N GLU A 4 -4.33 15.67 -10.94
CA GLU A 4 -4.34 14.35 -10.29
C GLU A 4 -5.10 13.28 -11.10
N ASP A 5 -6.21 13.65 -11.76
CA ASP A 5 -6.97 12.77 -12.66
C ASP A 5 -6.10 12.32 -13.84
N ALA A 6 -5.21 13.20 -14.33
CA ALA A 6 -4.29 12.88 -15.41
C ALA A 6 -3.27 11.81 -14.99
N ILE A 7 -2.71 11.92 -13.77
CA ILE A 7 -1.80 10.91 -13.21
C ILE A 7 -2.52 9.58 -13.02
N ARG A 8 -3.73 9.61 -12.43
CA ARG A 8 -4.57 8.42 -12.25
C ARG A 8 -4.87 7.74 -13.58
N THR A 9 -5.30 8.51 -14.58
CA THR A 9 -5.60 8.00 -15.94
C THR A 9 -4.37 7.39 -16.61
N THR A 10 -3.21 8.01 -16.42
CA THR A 10 -1.94 7.51 -16.99
C THR A 10 -1.51 6.19 -16.34
N LEU A 11 -1.70 6.04 -15.03
CA LEU A 11 -1.36 4.81 -14.32
C LEU A 11 -2.39 3.71 -14.55
N GLY A 12 -3.68 4.05 -14.72
CA GLY A 12 -4.74 3.07 -15.01
C GLY A 12 -4.77 1.94 -13.98
N ASP A 13 -4.63 0.69 -14.44
CA ASP A 13 -4.58 -0.50 -13.59
C ASP A 13 -3.33 -0.57 -12.69
N GLU A 14 -2.29 0.20 -13.02
CA GLU A 14 -1.11 0.35 -12.18
C GLU A 14 -1.30 1.41 -11.09
N TRP A 15 -2.47 2.03 -10.94
CA TRP A 15 -2.76 2.93 -9.83
C TRP A 15 -2.79 2.15 -8.50
N ILE A 16 -2.09 2.62 -7.46
CA ILE A 16 -1.97 1.87 -6.19
C ILE A 16 -3.34 1.40 -5.64
N PRO A 17 -4.37 2.26 -5.52
CA PRO A 17 -5.72 1.84 -5.15
C PRO A 17 -6.32 0.77 -6.07
N ALA A 18 -6.10 0.83 -7.38
CA ALA A 18 -6.59 -0.18 -8.31
C ALA A 18 -5.91 -1.54 -8.10
N ILE A 19 -4.58 -1.56 -7.86
CA ILE A 19 -3.85 -2.79 -7.49
C ILE A 19 -4.39 -3.32 -6.16
N TYR A 20 -4.61 -2.44 -5.18
CA TYR A 20 -5.14 -2.81 -3.87
C TYR A 20 -6.52 -3.45 -3.98
N GLU A 21 -7.45 -2.80 -4.66
CA GLU A 21 -8.81 -3.30 -4.88
C GLU A 21 -8.80 -4.62 -5.66
N ASN A 22 -8.19 -4.63 -6.84
CA ASN A 22 -8.35 -5.72 -7.80
C ASN A 22 -7.48 -6.94 -7.49
N LYS A 23 -6.33 -6.77 -6.82
CA LYS A 23 -5.38 -7.86 -6.54
C LYS A 23 -5.24 -8.22 -5.07
N VAL A 24 -5.48 -7.28 -4.16
CA VAL A 24 -5.42 -7.57 -2.71
C VAL A 24 -6.80 -7.90 -2.16
N ARG A 25 -7.82 -7.08 -2.45
CA ARG A 25 -9.14 -7.23 -1.81
C ARG A 25 -10.00 -8.33 -2.44
N THR A 26 -9.65 -8.82 -3.63
CA THR A 26 -10.30 -9.97 -4.29
C THR A 26 -9.90 -11.33 -3.71
N GLN A 27 -8.92 -11.37 -2.80
CA GLN A 27 -8.45 -12.59 -2.14
C GLN A 27 -8.68 -12.56 -0.63
N ARG A 28 -8.40 -13.68 0.05
CA ARG A 28 -8.51 -13.74 1.52
C ARG A 28 -7.43 -12.88 2.16
N THR A 29 -7.85 -11.92 2.96
CA THR A 29 -6.97 -10.98 3.66
C THR A 29 -7.29 -10.92 5.15
N ARG A 30 -6.33 -10.44 5.93
CA ARG A 30 -6.54 -9.95 7.30
C ARG A 30 -6.42 -8.43 7.34
N SER A 31 -7.20 -7.79 8.20
CA SER A 31 -6.97 -6.38 8.54
C SER A 31 -5.65 -6.24 9.29
N TYR A 32 -4.85 -5.23 8.92
CA TYR A 32 -3.60 -4.88 9.57
C TYR A 32 -3.59 -3.41 9.92
N LYS A 33 -3.16 -3.12 11.15
CA LYS A 33 -3.02 -1.76 11.67
C LYS A 33 -1.54 -1.43 11.88
N LEU A 34 -1.06 -0.48 11.10
CA LEU A 34 0.26 0.12 11.18
C LEU A 34 0.13 1.52 11.77
N GLU A 35 0.70 1.74 12.94
CA GLU A 35 0.60 3.06 13.57
C GLU A 35 1.57 4.07 12.95
N VAL A 36 1.14 4.72 11.87
CA VAL A 36 1.90 5.76 11.14
C VAL A 36 1.11 7.06 10.98
N PRO A 37 1.79 8.22 10.92
CA PRO A 37 1.13 9.48 10.63
C PRO A 37 0.45 9.49 9.25
N ALA A 38 -0.71 10.13 9.16
CA ALA A 38 -1.47 10.28 7.92
C ALA A 38 -0.87 11.35 6.98
N ARG A 39 0.41 11.19 6.63
CA ARG A 39 1.18 11.99 5.66
C ARG A 39 2.18 11.10 4.94
N GLU A 40 2.88 11.65 3.95
CA GLU A 40 4.03 10.95 3.38
C GLU A 40 5.09 10.67 4.45
N ASN A 41 5.58 9.43 4.53
CA ASN A 41 6.62 9.04 5.47
C ASN A 41 7.81 8.42 4.76
N ILE A 42 8.98 8.55 5.38
CA ILE A 42 10.16 7.74 5.03
C ILE A 42 10.00 6.40 5.75
N ALA A 43 10.05 5.31 4.97
CA ALA A 43 9.95 3.96 5.46
C ALA A 43 11.07 3.09 4.89
N ASP A 44 11.88 2.53 5.79
CA ASP A 44 13.09 1.77 5.49
C ASP A 44 12.94 0.32 5.97
N ILE A 45 13.52 -0.62 5.22
CA ILE A 45 13.57 -2.03 5.63
C ILE A 45 14.94 -2.28 6.24
N ASN A 46 14.96 -2.71 7.49
CA ASN A 46 16.17 -3.05 8.22
C ASN A 46 16.31 -4.56 8.32
N TYR A 47 17.49 -5.06 7.98
CA TYR A 47 17.91 -6.42 8.24
C TYR A 47 18.60 -6.45 9.60
N THR A 48 18.06 -7.23 10.53
CA THR A 48 18.59 -7.37 11.88
C THR A 48 18.93 -8.82 12.17
N LEU A 49 19.63 -9.07 13.28
CA LEU A 49 19.90 -10.43 13.75
C LEU A 49 18.62 -11.20 14.11
N LEU A 50 17.53 -10.50 14.46
CA LEU A 50 16.25 -11.09 14.84
C LEU A 50 15.25 -11.20 13.67
N GLY A 51 15.67 -10.84 12.45
CA GLY A 51 14.83 -10.86 11.27
C GLY A 51 14.69 -9.48 10.63
N ILE A 52 13.55 -9.24 9.97
CA ILE A 52 13.31 -8.05 9.14
C ILE A 52 12.37 -7.09 9.87
N GLU A 53 12.74 -5.82 9.91
CA GLU A 53 11.94 -4.75 10.51
C GLU A 53 11.61 -3.66 9.47
N LEU A 54 10.39 -3.15 9.49
CA LEU A 54 10.02 -1.92 8.81
C LEU A 54 10.17 -0.73 9.78
N LYS A 55 11.04 0.23 9.47
CA LYS A 55 11.27 1.44 10.26
C LYS A 55 10.52 2.61 9.63
N VAL A 56 9.72 3.32 10.45
CA VAL A 56 9.03 4.55 10.05
C VAL A 56 9.30 5.62 11.12
N GLY A 57 10.16 6.59 10.79
CA GLY A 57 10.65 7.56 11.77
C GLY A 57 11.34 6.87 12.96
N LYS A 58 10.77 7.02 14.17
CA LYS A 58 11.27 6.41 15.41
C LYS A 58 10.67 5.02 15.69
N ARG A 59 9.66 4.60 14.92
CA ARG A 59 8.92 3.35 15.14
C ARG A 59 9.53 2.23 14.30
N ARG A 60 9.45 1.00 14.80
CA ARG A 60 9.89 -0.21 14.12
C ARG A 60 8.80 -1.26 14.24
N PHE A 61 8.53 -1.96 13.16
CA PHE A 61 7.52 -2.99 13.07
C PHE A 61 8.18 -4.27 12.60
N ALA A 62 8.09 -5.34 13.38
CA ALA A 62 8.59 -6.63 12.96
C ALA A 62 7.77 -7.15 11.77
N CYS A 63 8.46 -7.66 10.75
CA CYS A 63 7.85 -8.25 9.56
C CYS A 63 8.23 -9.74 9.50
N PRO A 64 7.31 -10.61 9.05
CA PRO A 64 7.59 -12.05 8.98
C PRO A 64 8.67 -12.38 7.95
N ASP A 65 8.73 -11.63 6.85
CA ASP A 65 9.71 -11.80 5.77
C ASP A 65 9.88 -10.48 4.97
N LEU A 66 10.75 -10.52 3.96
CA LEU A 66 11.05 -9.38 3.11
C LEU A 66 9.85 -8.97 2.24
N ALA A 67 9.07 -9.94 1.75
CA ALA A 67 7.94 -9.66 0.88
C ALA A 67 6.87 -8.86 1.63
N ALA A 68 6.54 -9.27 2.86
CA ALA A 68 5.64 -8.56 3.75
C ALA A 68 6.18 -7.16 4.10
N ALA A 69 7.48 -7.02 4.38
CA ALA A 69 8.09 -5.72 4.66
C ALA A 69 7.98 -4.76 3.46
N ARG A 70 8.25 -5.25 2.25
CA ARG A 70 8.11 -4.49 0.99
C ARG A 70 6.68 -4.07 0.72
N TYR A 71 5.74 -4.99 0.88
CA TYR A 71 4.30 -4.70 0.79
C TYR A 71 3.88 -3.60 1.78
N MET A 72 4.18 -3.78 3.07
CA MET A 72 3.83 -2.82 4.13
C MET A 72 4.51 -1.46 3.96
N ARG A 73 5.73 -1.44 3.37
CA ARG A 73 6.48 -0.21 3.11
C ARG A 73 5.72 0.78 2.23
N VAL A 74 4.95 0.30 1.25
CA VAL A 74 4.16 1.17 0.36
C VAL A 74 3.07 1.90 1.14
N PHE A 75 2.31 1.18 1.97
CA PHE A 75 1.31 1.78 2.85
C PHE A 75 1.93 2.72 3.88
N ALA A 76 3.07 2.34 4.45
CA ALA A 76 3.81 3.19 5.39
C ALA A 76 4.25 4.52 4.75
N ARG A 77 4.78 4.47 3.52
CA ARG A 77 5.19 5.65 2.74
C ARG A 77 4.01 6.55 2.44
N LEU A 78 2.88 5.97 2.04
CA LEU A 78 1.63 6.70 1.88
C LEU A 78 1.13 7.28 3.20
N GLY A 79 1.41 6.64 4.33
CA GLY A 79 0.83 6.91 5.65
C GLY A 79 -0.59 6.33 5.79
N CYS A 80 -0.85 5.22 5.11
CA CYS A 80 -2.06 4.43 5.31
C CYS A 80 -1.83 3.53 6.53
N GLY A 81 -2.56 3.80 7.62
CA GLY A 81 -2.42 3.06 8.86
C GLY A 81 -3.26 1.79 8.92
N ASP A 82 -4.35 1.71 8.17
CA ASP A 82 -5.23 0.54 8.16
C ASP A 82 -5.31 0.00 6.72
N PHE A 83 -4.93 -1.26 6.51
CA PHE A 83 -4.94 -1.90 5.21
C PHE A 83 -5.02 -3.43 5.33
N ALA A 84 -5.36 -4.09 4.22
CA ALA A 84 -5.49 -5.53 4.12
C ALA A 84 -4.13 -6.18 3.84
N VAL A 85 -3.84 -7.32 4.46
CA VAL A 85 -2.66 -8.15 4.17
C VAL A 85 -3.14 -9.53 3.67
N PRO A 86 -2.69 -10.00 2.51
CA PRO A 86 -3.04 -11.34 2.01
C PRO A 86 -2.62 -12.46 2.98
N TYR A 87 -3.43 -13.51 3.08
CA TYR A 87 -3.03 -14.72 3.80
C TYR A 87 -2.03 -15.58 3.01
N ASP A 88 -2.15 -15.58 1.68
CA ASP A 88 -1.27 -16.33 0.80
C ASP A 88 0.07 -15.59 0.65
N ILE A 89 1.06 -16.03 1.42
CA ILE A 89 2.41 -15.44 1.44
C ILE A 89 3.11 -15.53 0.07
N THR A 90 2.73 -16.50 -0.78
CA THR A 90 3.36 -16.69 -2.09
C THR A 90 2.99 -15.58 -3.07
N ARG A 91 1.87 -14.89 -2.84
CA ARG A 91 1.38 -13.78 -3.68
C ARG A 91 1.89 -12.41 -3.23
N ILE A 92 2.33 -12.30 -1.97
CA ILE A 92 2.76 -11.02 -1.39
C ILE A 92 3.97 -10.46 -2.15
N SER A 93 4.90 -11.30 -2.60
CA SER A 93 6.08 -10.87 -3.36
C SER A 93 5.71 -10.15 -4.66
N THR A 94 4.89 -10.79 -5.51
CA THR A 94 4.45 -10.21 -6.79
C THR A 94 3.64 -8.93 -6.57
N ILE A 95 2.71 -8.93 -5.61
CA ILE A 95 1.93 -7.72 -5.28
C ILE A 95 2.84 -6.61 -4.79
N ALA A 96 3.85 -6.93 -3.96
CA ALA A 96 4.82 -5.94 -3.49
C ALA A 96 5.64 -5.35 -4.64
N ASP A 97 6.08 -6.17 -5.61
CA ASP A 97 6.79 -5.70 -6.80
C ASP A 97 5.94 -4.71 -7.61
N GLU A 98 4.67 -5.02 -7.83
CA GLU A 98 3.75 -4.16 -8.57
C GLU A 98 3.46 -2.86 -7.81
N MET A 99 3.18 -2.93 -6.51
CA MET A 99 2.92 -1.77 -5.66
C MET A 99 4.13 -0.83 -5.58
N GLU A 100 5.34 -1.38 -5.49
CA GLU A 100 6.57 -0.58 -5.47
C GLU A 100 6.85 0.07 -6.83
N THR A 101 6.61 -0.67 -7.93
CA THR A 101 6.73 -0.15 -9.29
C THR A 101 5.74 0.99 -9.52
N SER A 102 4.48 0.78 -9.14
CA SER A 102 3.41 1.78 -9.17
C SER A 102 3.77 3.03 -8.37
N TRP A 103 4.26 2.86 -7.14
CA TRP A 103 4.74 3.96 -6.31
C TRP A 103 5.82 4.77 -7.03
N HIS A 104 6.83 4.11 -7.62
CA HIS A 104 7.89 4.82 -8.32
C HIS A 104 7.40 5.55 -9.58
N LYS A 105 6.57 4.90 -10.40
CA LYS A 105 5.95 5.51 -11.58
C LYS A 105 5.11 6.74 -11.20
N MET A 106 4.32 6.65 -10.14
CA MET A 106 3.55 7.78 -9.62
C MET A 106 4.45 8.95 -9.22
N LEU A 107 5.58 8.70 -8.54
CA LEU A 107 6.52 9.76 -8.20
C LEU A 107 7.13 10.42 -9.44
N LEU A 108 7.53 9.64 -10.45
CA LEU A 108 8.05 10.17 -11.70
C LEU A 108 7.02 11.03 -12.45
N LEU A 109 5.75 10.62 -12.45
CA LEU A 109 4.66 11.40 -13.06
C LEU A 109 4.39 12.70 -12.30
N ILE A 110 4.45 12.67 -10.96
CA ILE A 110 4.34 13.88 -10.13
C ILE A 110 5.50 14.83 -10.45
N ASP A 111 6.73 14.33 -10.51
CA ASP A 111 7.91 15.14 -10.77
C ASP A 111 7.85 15.75 -12.19
N ALA A 112 7.43 14.97 -13.19
CA ALA A 112 7.23 15.46 -14.55
C ALA A 112 6.12 16.52 -14.64
N ALA A 113 4.98 16.30 -13.97
CA ALA A 113 3.85 17.23 -13.96
C ALA A 113 4.15 18.53 -13.20
N THR A 114 5.17 18.53 -12.33
CA THR A 114 5.57 19.70 -11.53
C THR A 114 6.87 20.34 -12.03
N ALA A 115 7.42 19.87 -13.15
CA ALA A 115 8.57 20.47 -13.80
C ALA A 115 8.28 21.93 -14.16
N GLY A 116 9.05 22.87 -13.57
CA GLY A 116 8.87 24.31 -13.78
C GLY A 116 7.97 25.01 -12.76
N LEU A 117 7.35 24.28 -11.83
CA LEU A 117 6.65 24.89 -10.70
C LEU A 117 7.63 25.29 -9.59
N SER A 118 7.19 26.21 -8.72
CA SER A 118 7.91 26.49 -7.48
C SER A 118 7.88 25.27 -6.56
N GLN A 119 8.90 25.13 -5.70
CA GLN A 119 8.99 24.01 -4.75
C GLN A 119 7.74 23.88 -3.86
N ALA A 120 7.16 25.01 -3.46
CA ALA A 120 5.93 25.04 -2.67
C ALA A 120 4.73 24.50 -3.46
N ALA A 121 4.58 24.88 -4.73
CA ALA A 121 3.52 24.39 -5.60
C ALA A 121 3.68 22.89 -5.89
N ALA A 122 4.90 22.43 -6.21
CA ALA A 122 5.21 21.02 -6.40
C ALA A 122 4.89 20.17 -5.16
N THR A 123 5.28 20.65 -3.97
CA THR A 123 4.99 19.97 -2.70
C THR A 123 3.49 19.89 -2.42
N ARG A 124 2.73 20.97 -2.69
CA ARG A 124 1.26 20.97 -2.54
C ARG A 124 0.61 19.97 -3.49
N PHE A 125 1.05 19.92 -4.73
CA PHE A 125 0.54 18.98 -5.73
C PHE A 125 0.81 17.53 -5.31
N ARG A 126 2.06 17.20 -4.95
CA ARG A 126 2.44 15.89 -4.40
C ARG A 126 1.55 15.47 -3.23
N ASN A 127 1.39 16.36 -2.24
CA ASN A 127 0.54 16.10 -1.08
C ASN A 127 -0.94 15.93 -1.41
N THR A 128 -1.41 16.52 -2.52
CA THR A 128 -2.78 16.36 -2.99
C THR A 128 -2.96 14.98 -3.61
N VAL A 129 -2.07 14.59 -4.54
CA VAL A 129 -2.08 13.25 -5.16
C VAL A 129 -2.01 12.15 -4.10
N LEU A 130 -1.05 12.24 -3.15
CA LEU A 130 -0.91 11.24 -2.08
C LEU A 130 -2.11 11.21 -1.12
N ARG A 131 -2.84 12.33 -0.99
CA ARG A 131 -4.09 12.37 -0.20
C ARG A 131 -5.21 11.64 -0.92
N VAL A 132 -5.36 11.83 -2.24
CA VAL A 132 -6.33 11.10 -3.06
C VAL A 132 -6.08 9.59 -2.95
N VAL A 133 -4.84 9.13 -3.15
CA VAL A 133 -4.47 7.72 -2.98
C VAL A 133 -4.89 7.18 -1.60
N ARG A 134 -4.55 7.93 -0.53
CA ARG A 134 -4.88 7.53 0.84
C ARG A 134 -6.38 7.45 1.06
N SER A 135 -7.14 8.42 0.54
CA SER A 135 -8.60 8.45 0.64
C SER A 135 -9.23 7.26 -0.07
N GLU A 136 -8.78 6.92 -1.28
CA GLU A 136 -9.28 5.75 -2.01
C GLU A 136 -8.94 4.43 -1.30
N ILE A 137 -7.71 4.27 -0.77
CA ILE A 137 -7.36 3.08 0.04
C ILE A 137 -8.25 2.97 1.28
N ALA A 138 -8.52 4.10 1.95
CA ALA A 138 -9.37 4.13 3.13
C ALA A 138 -10.83 3.77 2.79
N GLU A 139 -11.33 4.21 1.64
CA GLU A 139 -12.66 3.88 1.12
C GLU A 139 -12.80 2.39 0.79
N ILE A 140 -11.78 1.81 0.14
CA ILE A 140 -11.72 0.36 -0.12
C ILE A 140 -11.65 -0.43 1.21
N GLY A 141 -10.96 0.14 2.20
CA GLY A 141 -10.86 -0.38 3.55
C GLY A 141 -9.98 -1.64 3.71
N PRO A 142 -9.67 -2.03 4.96
CA PRO A 142 -8.86 -3.22 5.25
C PRO A 142 -9.65 -4.54 5.15
N GLY A 143 -10.97 -4.47 4.97
CA GLY A 143 -11.88 -5.61 5.02
C GLY A 143 -12.20 -6.09 6.44
N ALA A 144 -12.89 -7.24 6.53
CA ALA A 144 -13.23 -7.86 7.80
C ALA A 144 -11.98 -8.22 8.61
N ALA A 145 -12.07 -8.11 9.94
CA ALA A 145 -10.97 -8.42 10.85
C ALA A 145 -10.61 -9.92 10.89
N MET A 146 -11.56 -10.79 10.55
CA MET A 146 -11.38 -12.25 10.41
C MET A 146 -11.85 -12.71 9.02
N PRO A 147 -11.23 -13.75 8.45
CA PRO A 147 -11.66 -14.32 7.18
C PRO A 147 -13.01 -15.01 7.38
N GLU A 148 -13.95 -14.79 6.46
CA GLU A 148 -15.20 -15.54 6.45
C GLU A 148 -14.88 -17.02 6.21
N PHE A 149 -15.03 -17.84 7.24
CA PHE A 149 -14.91 -19.30 7.15
C PHE A 149 -16.16 -19.90 6.52
N ASN A 150 -16.50 -19.50 5.29
CA ASN A 150 -17.54 -20.15 4.49
C ASN A 150 -16.97 -21.43 3.83
N ARG A 151 -16.64 -22.42 4.65
CA ARG A 151 -16.42 -23.80 4.18
C ARG A 151 -17.53 -24.66 4.74
N GLU A 152 -18.40 -25.17 3.88
CA GLU A 152 -19.23 -26.33 4.22
C GLU A 152 -18.29 -27.47 4.61
N THR A 153 -18.23 -27.78 5.90
CA THR A 153 -17.54 -28.96 6.40
C THR A 153 -18.32 -30.19 5.95
N ARG A 154 -17.92 -30.78 4.82
CA ARG A 154 -18.36 -32.13 4.46
C ARG A 154 -17.81 -33.11 5.50
N GLN A 155 -18.61 -33.39 6.53
CA GLN A 155 -18.37 -34.50 7.43
C GLN A 155 -18.44 -35.80 6.61
N ARG A 156 -17.41 -36.63 6.70
CA ARG A 156 -17.48 -37.99 6.16
C ARG A 156 -18.46 -38.78 7.05
N PRO A 157 -19.44 -39.49 6.49
CA PRO A 157 -20.25 -40.40 7.28
C PRO A 157 -19.36 -41.49 7.88
N VAL A 158 -19.59 -41.75 9.17
CA VAL A 158 -18.92 -42.80 9.96
C VAL A 158 -19.35 -44.17 9.48
#